data_AF-A0A2S9ALQ7-F1
#
_entry.id   AF-A0A2S9ALQ7-F1
#
_cell.length_a   1.000
_cell.length_b   1.000
_cell.length_c   1.000
_cell.angle_alpha   90.00
_cell.angle_beta   90.00
_cell.angle_gamma   90.00
#
_symmetry.space_group_name_H-M   'P 1'
#
loop_
_entity.id
_entity.type
_entity.pdbx_description
1 polymer ?
#
loop_
_entity_poly.entity_id
_entity_poly.type
_entity_poly.pdbx_seq_one_letter_code
_entity_poly.pdbx_strand_id
1 'polypeptide(L)'
;MEWVPGAPDETRVDDIVQAGLAFQAAIASEPRPSFIEASSDPWSRADRIAWGEAAPPTDSFLERLESECWSIAASEQVIHGDLLGNVMFAEGHPPFVIDWAPYWRPPGLGAAIAVVDAACWHGYPVQDLSHDFGIEHWRQLLLRALLFRTATLHLLGYWSEDQRRRHAPVAEAIIALHN
;
A
#
# COMPACT_ATOMS: atom_id res chain seq x y z
N MET A 1 25.30 -9.47 -16.56
CA MET A 1 23.85 -9.37 -16.38
C MET A 1 23.29 -10.75 -16.63
N GLU A 2 22.70 -11.36 -15.61
CA GLU A 2 22.02 -12.65 -15.69
C GLU A 2 20.52 -12.36 -15.81
N TRP A 3 19.84 -13.03 -16.73
CA TRP A 3 18.39 -12.93 -16.86
C TRP A 3 17.76 -13.92 -15.89
N VAL A 4 16.85 -13.45 -15.04
CA VAL A 4 16.11 -14.28 -14.11
C VAL A 4 14.69 -14.46 -14.66
N PRO A 5 14.21 -15.69 -14.90
CA PRO A 5 12.83 -15.93 -15.28
C PRO A 5 11.88 -15.47 -14.17
N GLY A 6 10.67 -15.05 -14.54
CA GLY A 6 9.59 -14.82 -13.59
C GLY A 6 8.40 -14.09 -14.19
N ALA A 7 7.26 -14.16 -13.51
CA ALA A 7 6.06 -13.38 -13.82
C ALA A 7 5.39 -12.93 -12.52
N PRO A 8 4.67 -11.78 -12.52
CA PRO A 8 3.85 -11.40 -11.40
C PRO A 8 2.63 -12.32 -11.29
N ASP A 9 2.12 -12.48 -10.06
CA ASP A 9 0.88 -13.17 -9.77
C ASP A 9 0.20 -12.50 -8.58
N GLU A 10 -0.66 -11.52 -8.85
CA GLU A 10 -1.32 -10.68 -7.83
C GLU A 10 -2.30 -11.48 -6.95
N THR A 11 -2.57 -12.74 -7.27
CA THR A 11 -3.42 -13.61 -6.45
C THR A 11 -2.65 -14.24 -5.28
N ARG A 12 -1.31 -14.25 -5.33
CA ARG A 12 -0.43 -14.82 -4.30
C ARG A 12 -0.12 -13.84 -3.16
N VAL A 13 -1.16 -13.20 -2.63
CA VAL A 13 -1.04 -12.08 -1.67
C VAL A 13 -0.16 -12.41 -0.47
N ASP A 14 -0.30 -13.59 0.13
CA ASP A 14 0.52 -14.01 1.27
C ASP A 14 2.02 -14.07 0.90
N ASP A 15 2.35 -14.67 -0.24
CA ASP A 15 3.74 -14.77 -0.71
C ASP A 15 4.31 -13.38 -1.04
N ILE A 16 3.49 -12.51 -1.62
CA ILE A 16 3.85 -11.11 -1.93
C ILE A 16 4.16 -10.35 -0.64
N VAL A 17 3.30 -10.48 0.38
CA VAL A 17 3.51 -9.84 1.68
C VAL A 17 4.78 -10.37 2.33
N GLN A 18 5.02 -11.68 2.33
CA GLN A 18 6.25 -12.25 2.88
C GLN A 18 7.51 -11.79 2.13
N ALA A 19 7.48 -11.74 0.80
CA ALA A 19 8.57 -11.20 0.00
C ALA A 19 8.82 -9.71 0.29
N GLY A 20 7.74 -8.94 0.45
CA GLY A 20 7.78 -7.54 0.85
C GLY A 20 8.43 -7.35 2.22
N LEU A 21 8.00 -8.11 3.24
CA LEU A 21 8.56 -8.04 4.59
C LEU A 21 10.05 -8.41 4.62
N ALA A 22 10.45 -9.44 3.87
CA ALA A 22 11.85 -9.81 3.72
C ALA A 22 12.67 -8.69 3.03
N PHE A 23 12.11 -8.07 1.99
CA PHE A 23 12.72 -6.93 1.32
C PHE A 23 12.86 -5.72 2.26
N GLN A 24 11.82 -5.37 3.02
CA GLN A 24 11.86 -4.30 4.03
C GLN A 24 12.95 -4.54 5.07
N ALA A 25 13.04 -5.76 5.59
CA ALA A 25 14.08 -6.12 6.56
C ALA A 25 15.50 -5.96 5.97
N ALA A 26 15.69 -6.27 4.68
CA ALA A 26 16.98 -6.15 4.01
C ALA A 26 17.42 -4.69 3.78
N ILE A 27 16.49 -3.75 3.69
CA ILE A 27 16.75 -2.33 3.41
C ILE A 27 16.57 -1.41 4.62
N ALA A 28 16.29 -1.96 5.81
CA ALA A 28 15.93 -1.19 7.00
C ALA A 28 17.00 -0.18 7.46
N SER A 29 18.27 -0.39 7.09
CA SER A 29 19.38 0.53 7.42
C SER A 29 19.63 1.60 6.35
N GLU A 30 18.91 1.58 5.24
CA GLU A 30 19.11 2.56 4.18
C GLU A 30 18.64 3.95 4.62
N PRO A 31 19.44 5.00 4.39
CA PRO A 31 19.07 6.36 4.75
C PRO A 31 17.91 6.86 3.87
N ARG A 32 17.12 7.80 4.38
CA ARG A 32 16.06 8.46 3.59
C ARG A 32 16.66 9.11 2.33
N PRO A 33 16.30 8.65 1.12
CA PRO A 33 16.75 9.30 -0.11
C PRO A 33 16.17 10.70 -0.25
N SER A 34 17.00 11.69 -0.62
CA SER A 34 16.60 13.10 -0.70
C SER A 34 15.53 13.38 -1.77
N PHE A 35 15.43 12.56 -2.81
CA PHE A 35 14.44 12.74 -3.87
C PHE A 35 13.00 12.46 -3.39
N ILE A 36 12.80 11.71 -2.29
CA ILE A 36 11.46 11.41 -1.75
C ILE A 36 10.79 12.71 -1.30
N GLU A 37 11.52 13.56 -0.59
CA GLU A 37 11.00 14.85 -0.13
C GLU A 37 10.79 15.83 -1.30
N ALA A 38 11.68 15.80 -2.29
CA ALA A 38 11.62 16.69 -3.44
C ALA A 38 10.47 16.37 -4.41
N SER A 39 9.91 15.15 -4.39
CA SER A 39 8.92 14.75 -5.38
C SER A 39 7.55 15.41 -5.15
N SER A 40 6.97 15.91 -6.24
CA SER A 40 5.66 16.56 -6.29
C SER A 40 4.67 15.87 -7.24
N ASP A 41 5.01 14.68 -7.73
CA ASP A 41 4.15 13.87 -8.60
C ASP A 41 2.82 13.48 -7.89
N PRO A 42 1.81 13.02 -8.65
CA PRO A 42 0.51 12.62 -8.09
C PRO A 42 0.60 11.57 -6.97
N TRP A 43 1.50 10.59 -7.07
CA TRP A 43 1.65 9.54 -6.07
C TRP A 43 2.30 10.07 -4.79
N SER A 44 3.36 10.87 -4.91
CA SER A 44 4.02 11.54 -3.79
C SER A 44 3.06 12.49 -3.05
N ARG A 45 2.15 13.15 -3.78
CA ARG A 45 1.08 13.96 -3.18
C ARG A 45 0.03 13.10 -2.49
N ALA A 46 -0.37 11.97 -3.08
CA ALA A 46 -1.32 11.05 -2.49
C ALA A 46 -0.79 10.42 -1.19
N ASP A 47 0.51 10.10 -1.13
CA ASP A 47 1.19 9.64 0.08
C ASP A 47 1.10 10.70 1.18
N ARG A 48 1.49 11.95 0.89
CA ARG A 48 1.33 13.06 1.86
C ARG A 48 -0.11 13.24 2.34
N ILE A 49 -1.11 13.09 1.46
CA ILE A 49 -2.53 13.13 1.82
C ILE A 49 -2.89 11.97 2.77
N ALA A 50 -2.45 10.74 2.47
CA ALA A 50 -2.65 9.57 3.33
C ALA A 50 -2.02 9.70 4.72
N TRP A 51 -1.02 10.56 4.86
CA TRP A 51 -0.33 10.85 6.12
C TRP A 51 -0.79 12.14 6.80
N GLY A 52 -1.78 12.86 6.24
CA GLY A 52 -2.27 14.13 6.80
C GLY A 52 -1.29 15.29 6.65
N GLU A 53 -0.28 15.15 5.79
CA GLU A 53 0.75 16.15 5.50
C GLU A 53 0.31 17.12 4.38
N ALA A 54 -0.79 16.80 3.68
CA ALA A 54 -1.40 17.63 2.64
C ALA A 54 -2.92 17.46 2.63
N ALA A 55 -3.64 18.50 2.20
CA ALA A 55 -5.10 18.46 2.13
C ALA A 55 -5.59 17.51 1.00
N PRO A 56 -6.58 16.64 1.26
CA PRO A 56 -7.20 15.82 0.23
C PRO A 56 -8.08 16.66 -0.72
N PRO A 57 -8.34 16.16 -1.94
CA PRO A 57 -9.48 16.62 -2.75
C PRO A 57 -10.79 16.52 -1.94
N THR A 58 -11.71 17.47 -2.15
CA THR A 58 -13.03 17.45 -1.52
C THR A 58 -13.86 16.28 -2.08
N ASP A 59 -13.95 15.19 -1.33
CA ASP A 59 -14.77 14.01 -1.63
C ASP A 59 -15.16 13.33 -0.31
N SER A 60 -16.44 13.01 -0.14
CA SER A 60 -16.97 12.43 1.10
C SER A 60 -16.39 11.05 1.44
N PHE A 61 -15.88 10.31 0.45
CA PHE A 61 -15.21 9.03 0.67
C PHE A 61 -13.83 9.24 1.30
N LEU A 62 -13.05 10.18 0.77
CA LEU A 62 -11.76 10.55 1.35
C LEU A 62 -11.93 11.11 2.77
N GLU A 63 -12.89 12.02 2.98
CA GLU A 63 -13.21 12.58 4.29
C GLU A 63 -13.60 11.47 5.29
N ARG A 64 -14.35 10.46 4.84
CA ARG A 64 -14.71 9.33 5.70
C ARG A 64 -13.49 8.51 6.11
N LEU A 65 -12.62 8.16 5.18
CA LEU A 65 -11.39 7.41 5.48
C LEU A 65 -10.47 8.21 6.42
N GLU A 66 -10.29 9.50 6.15
CA GLU A 66 -9.48 10.38 6.98
C GLU A 66 -10.00 10.46 8.42
N SER A 67 -11.33 10.49 8.62
CA SER A 67 -11.94 10.53 9.96
C SER A 67 -11.68 9.28 10.81
N GLU A 68 -11.27 8.16 10.17
CA GLU A 68 -10.96 6.88 10.81
C GLU A 68 -9.45 6.71 11.09
N CYS A 69 -8.63 7.62 10.56
CA CYS A 69 -7.19 7.63 10.77
C CYS A 69 -6.82 8.31 12.09
N TRP A 70 -5.82 7.76 12.79
CA TRP A 70 -5.17 8.42 13.92
C TRP A 70 -3.65 8.30 13.81
N SER A 71 -2.94 9.06 14.64
CA SER A 71 -1.48 9.02 14.71
C SER A 71 -1.00 7.70 15.28
N ILE A 72 -0.07 7.04 14.59
CA ILE A 72 0.55 5.79 15.05
C ILE A 72 2.01 6.04 15.41
N ALA A 73 2.49 5.39 16.47
CA ALA A 73 3.88 5.49 16.89
C ALA A 73 4.68 4.37 16.24
N ALA A 74 5.18 4.60 15.02
CA ALA A 74 5.96 3.64 14.27
C ALA A 74 7.23 4.28 13.69
N SER A 75 8.34 3.53 13.70
CA SER A 75 9.56 3.95 13.01
C SER A 75 9.36 3.93 11.50
N GLU A 76 9.85 4.97 10.84
CA GLU A 76 9.82 5.08 9.38
C GLU A 76 11.14 4.58 8.78
N GLN A 77 11.04 3.99 7.59
CA GLN A 77 12.18 3.61 6.75
C GLN A 77 11.80 3.78 5.29
N VAL A 78 12.73 3.48 4.38
CA VAL A 78 12.39 3.41 2.96
C VAL A 78 11.58 2.14 2.68
N ILE A 79 10.42 2.29 2.04
CA ILE A 79 9.50 1.19 1.71
C ILE A 79 9.29 1.04 0.21
N HIS A 80 8.59 -0.01 -0.23
CA HIS A 80 8.07 -0.12 -1.59
C HIS A 80 6.56 0.16 -1.61
N GLY A 81 6.15 1.25 -2.26
CA GLY A 81 4.74 1.70 -2.29
C GLY A 81 3.88 1.13 -3.42
N ASP A 82 4.28 0.02 -4.05
CA ASP A 82 3.57 -0.57 -5.19
C ASP A 82 3.90 -2.07 -5.33
N LEU A 83 3.76 -2.83 -4.24
CA LEU A 83 4.35 -4.17 -4.16
C LEU A 83 3.59 -5.26 -4.95
N LEU A 84 2.25 -5.15 -5.06
CA LEU A 84 1.39 -6.25 -5.55
C LEU A 84 1.79 -6.81 -6.92
N GLY A 85 1.97 -5.93 -7.92
CA GLY A 85 2.36 -6.32 -9.27
C GLY A 85 3.87 -6.45 -9.48
N ASN A 86 4.68 -6.19 -8.45
CA ASN A 86 6.13 -6.05 -8.55
C ASN A 86 6.90 -7.12 -7.76
N VAL A 87 6.23 -8.23 -7.44
CA VAL A 87 6.86 -9.47 -6.97
C VAL A 87 6.77 -10.50 -8.07
N MET A 88 7.93 -11.04 -8.44
CA MET A 88 8.07 -12.00 -9.52
C MET A 88 8.25 -13.41 -8.97
N PHE A 89 7.54 -14.35 -9.57
CA PHE A 89 7.58 -15.77 -9.21
C PHE A 89 8.16 -16.60 -10.36
N ALA A 90 9.05 -17.53 -10.02
CA ALA A 90 9.56 -18.53 -10.94
C ALA A 90 9.72 -19.87 -10.25
N GLU A 91 9.48 -20.95 -10.98
CA GLU A 91 9.64 -22.31 -10.47
C GLU A 91 11.08 -22.55 -9.98
N GLY A 92 11.22 -23.06 -8.77
CA GLY A 92 12.53 -23.36 -8.17
C GLY A 92 13.31 -22.15 -7.63
N HIS A 93 12.76 -20.94 -7.70
CA HIS A 93 13.38 -19.72 -7.18
C HIS A 93 12.53 -19.07 -6.07
N PRO A 94 13.16 -18.42 -5.07
CA PRO A 94 12.43 -17.56 -4.15
C PRO A 94 11.81 -16.37 -4.91
N PRO A 95 10.70 -15.79 -4.43
CA PRO A 95 10.15 -14.57 -5.01
C PRO A 95 11.17 -13.43 -5.00
N PHE A 96 11.15 -12.58 -6.01
CA PHE A 96 12.03 -11.41 -6.08
C PHE A 96 11.25 -10.14 -6.40
N VAL A 97 11.67 -9.04 -5.76
CA VAL A 97 11.04 -7.72 -5.87
C VAL A 97 11.69 -6.94 -7.00
N ILE A 98 10.89 -6.31 -7.85
CA ILE A 98 11.32 -5.45 -8.97
C ILE A 98 10.71 -4.05 -8.84
N ASP A 99 11.04 -3.13 -9.75
CA ASP A 99 10.38 -1.83 -9.93
C ASP A 99 10.08 -1.07 -8.63
N TRP A 100 11.11 -0.96 -7.79
CA TRP A 100 11.01 -0.36 -6.47
C TRP A 100 10.55 1.11 -6.55
N ALA A 101 9.34 1.35 -6.05
CA ALA A 101 8.75 2.67 -5.83
C ALA A 101 8.99 3.15 -4.38
N PRO A 102 10.06 3.93 -4.10
CA PRO A 102 10.48 4.28 -2.75
C PRO A 102 9.61 5.37 -2.08
N TYR A 103 9.18 5.10 -0.85
CA TYR A 103 8.56 6.08 0.07
C TYR A 103 9.20 6.01 1.45
N TRP A 104 9.03 7.04 2.29
CA TRP A 104 9.59 7.04 3.65
C TRP A 104 8.49 6.94 4.69
N ARG A 105 8.14 5.72 5.12
CA ARG A 105 6.96 5.39 5.94
C ARG A 105 7.21 4.14 6.81
N PRO A 106 6.29 3.76 7.71
CA PRO A 106 6.41 2.50 8.45
C PRO A 106 6.49 1.28 7.52
N PRO A 107 7.35 0.29 7.82
CA PRO A 107 7.66 -0.83 6.92
C PRO A 107 6.43 -1.64 6.49
N GLY A 108 5.44 -1.78 7.38
CA GLY A 108 4.21 -2.52 7.10
C GLY A 108 3.32 -1.88 6.03
N LEU A 109 3.51 -0.59 5.69
CA LEU A 109 2.66 0.09 4.71
C LEU A 109 2.75 -0.53 3.31
N GLY A 110 3.91 -1.00 2.88
CA GLY A 110 4.05 -1.65 1.56
C GLY A 110 3.20 -2.91 1.44
N ALA A 111 3.15 -3.73 2.50
CA ALA A 111 2.28 -4.90 2.58
C ALA A 111 0.79 -4.49 2.61
N ALA A 112 0.44 -3.46 3.39
CA ALA A 112 -0.93 -2.95 3.44
C ALA A 112 -1.42 -2.44 2.07
N ILE A 113 -0.56 -1.76 1.30
CA ILE A 113 -0.85 -1.33 -0.07
C ILE A 113 -1.14 -2.55 -0.94
N ALA A 114 -0.28 -3.59 -0.89
CA ALA A 114 -0.50 -4.80 -1.69
C ALA A 114 -1.85 -5.48 -1.38
N VAL A 115 -2.18 -5.62 -0.09
CA VAL A 115 -3.44 -6.23 0.35
C VAL A 115 -4.66 -5.41 -0.07
N VAL A 116 -4.60 -4.08 0.08
CA VAL A 116 -5.69 -3.18 -0.36
C VAL A 116 -5.87 -3.24 -1.88
N ASP A 117 -4.78 -3.21 -2.64
CA ASP A 117 -4.85 -3.27 -4.09
C ASP A 117 -5.42 -4.62 -4.56
N ALA A 118 -5.04 -5.71 -3.91
CA ALA A 118 -5.55 -7.03 -4.22
C ALA A 118 -7.06 -7.12 -3.94
N ALA A 119 -7.53 -6.51 -2.85
CA ALA A 119 -8.95 -6.48 -2.50
C ALA A 119 -9.77 -5.61 -3.46
N CYS A 120 -9.22 -4.47 -3.88
CA CYS A 120 -9.86 -3.59 -4.84
C CYS A 120 -9.93 -4.20 -6.26
N TRP A 121 -8.84 -4.81 -6.75
CA TRP A 121 -8.72 -5.15 -8.18
C TRP A 121 -8.59 -6.64 -8.51
N HIS A 122 -8.10 -7.47 -7.58
CA HIS A 122 -7.72 -8.84 -7.87
C HIS A 122 -8.56 -9.88 -7.13
N GLY A 123 -9.67 -9.45 -6.52
CA GLY A 123 -10.65 -10.34 -5.89
C GLY A 123 -10.18 -10.93 -4.56
N TYR A 124 -9.19 -10.31 -3.90
CA TYR A 124 -8.81 -10.72 -2.54
C TYR A 124 -10.01 -10.51 -1.59
N PRO A 125 -10.41 -11.53 -0.80
CA PRO A 125 -11.64 -11.44 -0.05
C PRO A 125 -11.55 -10.42 1.10
N VAL A 126 -12.55 -9.55 1.23
CA VAL A 126 -12.54 -8.48 2.25
C VAL A 126 -12.51 -8.99 3.69
N GLN A 127 -13.01 -10.21 3.95
CA GLN A 127 -12.91 -10.84 5.27
C GLN A 127 -11.47 -11.17 5.68
N ASP A 128 -10.58 -11.36 4.71
CA ASP A 128 -9.19 -11.74 4.94
C ASP A 128 -8.31 -10.50 5.21
N LEU A 129 -8.87 -9.28 5.13
CA LEU A 129 -8.21 -8.03 5.53
C LEU A 129 -7.86 -8.01 7.03
N SER A 130 -8.53 -8.83 7.85
CA SER A 130 -8.24 -8.97 9.27
C SER A 130 -6.92 -9.70 9.57
N HIS A 131 -6.35 -10.41 8.58
CA HIS A 131 -5.05 -11.05 8.74
C HIS A 131 -3.93 -10.00 8.70
N ASP A 132 -3.27 -9.79 9.85
CA ASP A 132 -2.30 -8.71 10.06
C ASP A 132 -0.86 -9.05 9.68
N PHE A 133 -0.57 -10.33 9.37
CA PHE A 133 0.78 -10.82 9.07
C PHE A 133 1.82 -10.51 10.17
N GLY A 134 1.38 -10.28 11.42
CA GLY A 134 2.24 -9.84 12.52
C GLY A 134 2.69 -8.37 12.43
N ILE A 135 2.02 -7.55 11.62
CA ILE A 135 2.33 -6.14 11.41
C ILE A 135 1.57 -5.28 12.43
N GLU A 136 2.29 -4.49 13.21
CA GLU A 136 1.68 -3.56 14.17
C GLU A 136 0.88 -2.45 13.47
N HIS A 137 -0.18 -1.99 14.13
CA HIS A 137 -1.08 -0.95 13.61
C HIS A 137 -1.73 -1.28 12.26
N TRP A 138 -1.95 -2.56 11.97
CA TRP A 138 -2.43 -3.04 10.67
C TRP A 138 -3.66 -2.30 10.11
N ARG A 139 -4.72 -2.14 10.91
CA ARG A 139 -5.92 -1.38 10.51
C ARG A 139 -5.58 0.03 10.03
N GLN A 140 -4.68 0.73 10.72
CA GLN A 140 -4.25 2.07 10.33
C GLN A 140 -3.43 2.07 9.05
N LEU A 141 -2.59 1.06 8.85
CA LEU A 141 -1.83 0.92 7.60
C LEU A 141 -2.75 0.60 6.41
N LEU A 142 -3.79 -0.23 6.60
CA LEU A 142 -4.82 -0.49 5.60
C LEU A 142 -5.62 0.76 5.24
N LEU A 143 -6.05 1.55 6.24
CA LEU A 143 -6.73 2.83 5.98
C LEU A 143 -5.87 3.78 5.17
N ARG A 144 -4.59 3.92 5.54
CA ARG A 144 -3.64 4.80 4.84
C ARG A 144 -3.34 4.29 3.43
N ALA A 145 -3.23 2.99 3.24
CA ALA A 145 -3.09 2.37 1.91
C ALA A 145 -4.30 2.67 1.01
N LEU A 146 -5.53 2.51 1.53
CA LEU A 146 -6.74 2.81 0.78
C LEU A 146 -6.90 4.31 0.48
N LEU A 147 -6.55 5.15 1.43
CA LEU A 147 -6.56 6.61 1.27
C LEU A 147 -5.52 7.04 0.23
N PHE A 148 -4.28 6.51 0.30
CA PHE A 148 -3.22 6.72 -0.71
C PHE A 148 -3.71 6.36 -2.10
N ARG A 149 -4.30 5.18 -2.26
CA ARG A 149 -4.72 4.69 -3.57
C ARG A 149 -5.92 5.48 -4.11
N THR A 150 -6.88 5.83 -3.25
CA THR A 150 -8.04 6.66 -3.65
C THR A 150 -7.62 8.08 -4.02
N ALA A 151 -6.75 8.71 -3.21
CA ALA A 151 -6.19 10.02 -3.51
C ALA A 151 -5.39 10.02 -4.82
N THR A 152 -4.62 8.95 -5.09
CA THR A 152 -3.93 8.77 -6.38
C THR A 152 -4.91 8.79 -7.54
N LEU A 153 -6.02 8.05 -7.46
CA LEU A 153 -7.05 8.04 -8.50
C LEU A 153 -7.68 9.43 -8.71
N HIS A 154 -7.95 10.18 -7.64
CA HIS A 154 -8.42 11.55 -7.75
C HIS A 154 -7.41 12.46 -8.46
N LEU A 155 -6.15 12.42 -8.04
CA LEU A 155 -5.11 13.29 -8.57
C LEU A 155 -4.77 13.01 -10.04
N LEU A 156 -5.00 11.77 -10.49
CA LEU A 156 -4.87 11.36 -11.88
C LEU A 156 -6.15 11.59 -12.71
N GLY A 157 -7.26 12.02 -12.10
CA GLY A 157 -8.54 12.21 -12.79
C GLY A 157 -9.27 10.89 -13.13
N TYR A 158 -8.93 9.80 -12.45
CA TYR A 158 -9.51 8.46 -12.63
C TYR A 158 -10.53 8.08 -11.56
N TRP A 159 -10.75 8.92 -10.53
CA TRP A 159 -11.80 8.68 -9.56
C TRP A 159 -13.18 8.84 -10.21
N SER A 160 -14.00 7.79 -10.09
CA SER A 160 -15.31 7.68 -10.72
C SER A 160 -16.26 6.89 -9.82
N GLU A 161 -17.54 6.87 -10.17
CA GLU A 161 -18.53 6.05 -9.46
C GLU A 161 -18.19 4.55 -9.53
N ASP A 162 -17.60 4.06 -10.62
CA ASP A 162 -17.11 2.69 -10.71
C ASP A 162 -15.98 2.41 -9.73
N GLN A 163 -15.05 3.36 -9.56
CA GLN A 163 -14.00 3.24 -8.55
C GLN A 163 -14.61 3.28 -7.15
N ARG A 164 -15.54 4.19 -6.88
CA ARG A 164 -16.24 4.25 -5.58
C ARG A 164 -16.93 2.92 -5.26
N ARG A 165 -17.68 2.33 -6.20
CA ARG A 165 -18.31 1.00 -6.02
C ARG A 165 -17.32 -0.11 -5.72
N ARG A 166 -16.15 -0.07 -6.35
CA ARG A 166 -15.06 -1.03 -6.12
C ARG A 166 -14.41 -0.88 -4.74
N HIS A 167 -14.17 0.35 -4.29
CA HIS A 167 -13.43 0.63 -3.06
C HIS A 167 -14.32 0.63 -1.80
N ALA A 168 -15.63 0.87 -1.93
CA ALA A 168 -16.53 0.98 -0.79
C ALA A 168 -16.60 -0.29 0.09
N PRO A 169 -16.73 -1.52 -0.44
CA PRO A 169 -16.71 -2.73 0.39
C PRO A 169 -15.40 -2.91 1.15
N VAL A 170 -14.27 -2.51 0.55
CA VAL A 170 -12.95 -2.55 1.18
C VAL A 170 -12.87 -1.54 2.33
N ALA A 171 -13.35 -0.31 2.11
CA ALA A 171 -13.42 0.71 3.16
C ALA A 171 -14.28 0.25 4.35
N GLU A 172 -15.49 -0.26 4.08
CA GLU A 172 -16.41 -0.75 5.11
C GLU A 172 -15.78 -1.88 5.95
N ALA A 173 -15.12 -2.83 5.29
CA ALA A 173 -14.45 -3.93 5.96
C ALA A 173 -13.30 -3.44 6.85
N ILE A 174 -12.42 -2.55 6.35
CA ILE A 174 -11.32 -1.99 7.14
C ILE A 174 -11.84 -1.19 8.34
N ILE A 175 -12.86 -0.36 8.13
CA ILE A 175 -13.45 0.46 9.20
C ILE A 175 -14.03 -0.42 10.31
N ALA A 176 -14.64 -1.55 9.94
CA ALA A 176 -15.23 -2.51 10.87
C ALA A 176 -14.20 -3.35 11.65
N LEU A 177 -12.92 -3.34 11.25
CA LEU A 177 -11.87 -4.00 12.04
C LEU A 177 -11.74 -3.32 13.41
N HIS A 178 -11.64 -4.12 14.46
CA HIS A 178 -11.27 -3.65 15.78
C HIS A 178 -9.75 -3.51 15.90
N ASN A 179 -9.30 -2.56 16.71
CA ASN A 179 -7.87 -2.37 17.04
C ASN A 179 -7.34 -3.45 17.96
#